data_AF-A0A4Q1K2E7-F1
#
_entry.id   AF-A0A4Q1K2E7-F1
#
_cell.length_a   1.000
_cell.length_b   1.000
_cell.length_c   1.000
_cell.angle_alpha   90.00
_cell.angle_beta   90.00
_cell.angle_gamma   90.00
#
_symmetry.space_group_name_H-M   'P 1'
#
loop_
_entity.id
_entity.type
_entity.pdbx_description
1 polymer ?
#
loop_
_entity_poly.entity_id
_entity_poly.type
_entity_poly.pdbx_seq_one_letter_code
_entity_poly.pdbx_strand_id
1 'polypeptide(L)'
;MNKNLIFLLVLFTSKTLIAQDKLRITYVGFFQDCLENWPQLKFEITNLTNDTLYISYDKIKFEVKKKSKKIVEEKYTANTGLPFIRPIITECPEQQIERNVLAHKFAKKLLEKNKVSGVDEKNAIQNIEIACIVIYPNERLYLYKTFFCKKFDKKYEVTVKSYDDTIITSYQSN
;
A
#
# COMPACT_ATOMS: atom_id res chain seq x y z
N MET A 1 -8.07 47.25 34.93
CA MET A 1 -7.81 45.81 35.08
C MET A 1 -7.90 45.16 33.70
N ASN A 2 -6.73 44.82 33.16
CA ASN A 2 -6.58 44.21 31.84
C ASN A 2 -7.18 42.80 31.82
N LYS A 3 -8.04 42.51 30.85
CA LYS A 3 -8.33 41.13 30.41
C LYS A 3 -8.18 41.08 28.90
N ASN A 4 -6.93 40.96 28.46
CA ASN A 4 -6.60 40.51 27.11
C ASN A 4 -7.11 39.07 26.98
N LEU A 5 -8.19 38.89 26.24
CA LEU A 5 -8.65 37.57 25.81
C LEU A 5 -7.75 37.16 24.63
N ILE A 6 -6.67 36.44 24.92
CA ILE A 6 -5.83 35.83 23.88
C ILE A 6 -6.66 34.69 23.27
N PHE A 7 -7.26 34.94 22.11
CA PHE A 7 -7.82 33.89 21.28
C PHE A 7 -6.64 33.15 20.64
N LEU A 8 -6.19 32.09 21.29
CA LEU A 8 -5.20 31.16 20.73
C LEU A 8 -5.91 30.37 19.62
N LEU A 9 -5.91 30.90 18.39
CA LEU A 9 -6.33 30.16 17.23
C LEU A 9 -5.27 29.06 17.01
N VAL A 10 -5.58 27.85 17.47
CA VAL A 10 -4.79 26.65 17.16
C VAL A 10 -4.92 26.44 15.65
N LEU A 11 -3.98 27.02 14.90
CA LEU A 11 -3.68 26.58 13.55
C LEU A 11 -3.23 25.13 13.68
N PHE A 12 -4.17 24.20 13.48
CA PHE A 12 -3.84 22.82 13.16
C PHE A 12 -3.08 22.86 11.83
N THR A 13 -1.76 23.07 11.90
CA THR A 13 -0.88 22.86 10.77
C THR A 13 -0.81 21.37 10.54
N SER A 14 -1.74 20.84 9.75
CA SER A 14 -1.70 19.48 9.25
C SER A 14 -0.56 19.36 8.25
N LYS A 15 0.66 19.10 8.76
CA LYS A 15 1.90 18.93 7.97
C LYS A 15 1.98 17.58 7.23
N THR A 16 0.87 16.90 6.96
CA THR A 16 0.88 15.51 6.45
C THR A 16 -0.04 15.25 5.25
N LEU A 17 -0.57 16.26 4.56
CA LEU A 17 -1.56 16.06 3.48
C LEU A 17 -1.02 15.91 2.05
N ILE A 18 0.26 16.20 1.77
CA ILE A 18 0.77 16.22 0.38
C ILE A 18 0.61 14.85 -0.31
N ALA A 19 0.80 13.74 0.41
CA ALA A 19 0.60 12.40 -0.13
C ALA A 19 -0.87 12.01 -0.29
N GLN A 20 -1.74 12.43 0.64
CA GLN A 20 -3.16 12.11 0.62
C GLN A 20 -3.91 12.85 -0.49
N ASP A 21 -3.41 14.02 -0.88
CA ASP A 21 -3.92 14.79 -2.02
C ASP A 21 -3.58 14.14 -3.38
N LYS A 22 -2.50 13.34 -3.43
CA LYS A 22 -2.03 12.66 -4.65
C LYS A 22 -2.57 11.23 -4.77
N LEU A 23 -2.79 10.57 -3.64
CA LEU A 23 -3.12 9.15 -3.57
C LEU A 23 -4.22 8.92 -2.55
N ARG A 24 -5.28 8.21 -2.95
CA ARG A 24 -6.33 7.76 -2.03
C ARG A 24 -6.30 6.26 -1.89
N ILE A 25 -6.24 5.77 -0.66
CA ILE A 25 -6.33 4.34 -0.34
C ILE A 25 -7.56 4.10 0.54
N THR A 26 -8.47 3.24 0.09
CA THR A 26 -9.74 2.97 0.75
C THR A 26 -9.90 1.48 1.01
N TYR A 27 -10.27 1.10 2.23
CA TYR A 27 -10.67 -0.27 2.52
C TYR A 27 -12.03 -0.57 1.90
N VAL A 28 -12.13 -1.64 1.12
CA VAL A 28 -13.35 -2.01 0.37
C VAL A 28 -14.11 -3.14 1.06
N GLY A 29 -13.39 -4.05 1.72
CA GLY A 29 -13.98 -5.22 2.34
C GLY A 29 -12.96 -6.33 2.51
N PHE A 30 -13.41 -7.54 2.79
CA PHE A 30 -12.54 -8.71 2.84
C PHE A 30 -13.15 -9.89 2.11
N PHE A 31 -12.29 -10.77 1.66
CA PHE A 31 -12.64 -12.08 1.16
C PHE A 31 -11.99 -13.12 2.07
N GLN A 32 -12.67 -14.22 2.36
CA GLN A 32 -12.08 -15.35 3.06
C GLN A 32 -12.56 -16.60 2.32
N ASP A 33 -11.63 -17.29 1.68
CA ASP A 33 -11.95 -18.55 1.01
C ASP A 33 -12.30 -19.61 2.05
N CYS A 34 -13.19 -20.54 1.73
CA CYS A 34 -13.45 -21.68 2.59
C CYS A 34 -12.25 -22.64 2.67
N LEU A 35 -11.33 -22.57 1.69
CA LEU A 35 -10.08 -23.34 1.64
C LEU A 35 -8.90 -22.61 2.29
N GLU A 36 -8.91 -21.28 2.30
CA GLU A 36 -7.89 -20.42 2.92
C GLU A 36 -8.40 -19.86 4.25
N ASN A 37 -7.85 -20.32 5.37
CA ASN A 37 -8.26 -19.89 6.70
C ASN A 37 -7.96 -18.40 7.02
N TRP A 38 -7.43 -17.63 6.07
CA TRP A 38 -6.93 -16.28 6.30
C TRP A 38 -7.73 -15.25 5.49
N PRO A 39 -8.23 -14.17 6.13
CA PRO A 39 -8.91 -13.11 5.42
C PRO A 39 -7.92 -12.35 4.51
N GLN A 40 -8.36 -12.09 3.29
CA GLN A 40 -7.73 -11.17 2.35
C GLN A 40 -8.46 -9.82 2.41
N LEU A 41 -7.80 -8.81 2.96
CA LEU A 41 -8.32 -7.44 3.02
C LEU A 41 -8.22 -6.81 1.63
N LYS A 42 -9.36 -6.47 1.04
CA LYS A 42 -9.44 -5.77 -0.24
C LYS A 42 -9.41 -4.26 -0.01
N PHE A 43 -8.58 -3.57 -0.79
CA PHE A 43 -8.51 -2.12 -0.78
C PHE A 43 -8.43 -1.58 -2.20
N GLU A 44 -8.96 -0.38 -2.39
CA GLU A 44 -8.88 0.41 -3.61
C GLU A 44 -7.75 1.43 -3.44
N ILE A 45 -6.88 1.53 -4.43
CA ILE A 45 -5.94 2.65 -4.58
C ILE A 45 -6.37 3.49 -5.78
N THR A 46 -6.51 4.79 -5.58
CA THR A 46 -6.76 5.77 -6.66
C THR A 46 -5.59 6.74 -6.77
N ASN A 47 -4.99 6.85 -7.95
CA ASN A 47 -4.09 7.96 -8.28
C ASN A 47 -4.92 9.20 -8.63
N LEU A 48 -4.73 10.29 -7.89
CA LEU A 48 -5.46 11.55 -8.08
C LEU A 48 -4.66 12.58 -8.88
N THR A 49 -3.51 12.18 -9.41
CA THR A 49 -2.59 13.04 -10.17
C THR A 49 -2.61 12.74 -11.66
N ASN A 50 -1.98 13.62 -12.44
CA ASN A 50 -1.75 13.44 -13.87
C ASN A 50 -0.44 12.68 -14.18
N ASP A 51 0.31 12.30 -13.15
CA ASP A 51 1.59 11.59 -13.28
C ASP A 51 1.42 10.11 -12.88
N THR A 52 2.25 9.23 -13.44
CA THR A 52 2.34 7.84 -12.96
C THR A 52 3.00 7.81 -11.57
N LEU A 53 2.35 7.14 -10.62
CA LEU A 53 2.85 6.97 -9.27
C LEU A 53 3.45 5.58 -9.06
N TYR A 54 4.54 5.52 -8.31
CA TYR A 54 5.20 4.29 -7.87
C TYR A 54 5.06 4.20 -6.36
N ILE A 55 4.38 3.18 -5.88
CA ILE A 55 4.00 3.04 -4.47
C ILE A 55 4.59 1.77 -3.89
N SER A 56 5.12 1.85 -2.67
CA SER A 56 5.56 0.66 -1.95
C SER A 56 4.39 -0.02 -1.25
N TYR A 57 4.05 -1.24 -1.67
CA TYR A 57 3.00 -2.08 -1.08
C TYR A 57 3.20 -2.27 0.44
N ASP A 58 4.44 -2.45 0.88
CA ASP A 58 4.79 -2.67 2.29
C ASP A 58 4.56 -1.45 3.18
N LYS A 59 4.55 -0.25 2.59
CA LYS A 59 4.27 0.99 3.30
C LYS A 59 2.78 1.21 3.52
N ILE A 60 1.90 0.47 2.81
CA ILE A 60 0.46 0.48 3.05
C ILE A 60 0.17 -0.29 4.35
N LYS A 61 -0.23 0.44 5.39
CA LYS A 61 -0.51 -0.10 6.73
C LYS A 61 -1.99 -0.07 7.03
N PHE A 62 -2.46 -1.13 7.68
CA PHE A 62 -3.84 -1.25 8.16
C PHE A 62 -3.85 -1.34 9.68
N GLU A 63 -4.97 -0.93 10.26
CA GLU A 63 -5.35 -1.21 11.63
C GLU A 63 -6.62 -2.04 11.62
N VAL A 64 -6.60 -3.15 12.35
CA VAL A 64 -7.75 -4.02 12.52
C VAL A 64 -8.17 -3.99 13.98
N LYS A 65 -9.47 -3.79 14.23
CA LYS A 65 -10.06 -3.75 15.57
C LYS A 65 -11.25 -4.69 15.67
N LYS A 66 -11.51 -5.23 16.87
CA LYS A 66 -12.78 -5.89 17.23
C LYS A 66 -13.23 -5.37 18.59
N LYS A 67 -14.44 -4.81 18.67
CA LYS A 67 -14.95 -4.18 19.92
C LYS A 67 -13.94 -3.16 20.49
N SER A 68 -13.46 -2.26 19.64
CA SER A 68 -12.45 -1.23 19.96
C SER A 68 -11.05 -1.73 20.37
N LYS A 69 -10.83 -3.05 20.46
CA LYS A 69 -9.50 -3.63 20.74
C LYS A 69 -8.76 -3.88 19.45
N LYS A 70 -7.52 -3.39 19.37
CA LYS A 70 -6.61 -3.68 18.25
C LYS A 70 -6.30 -5.17 18.20
N ILE A 71 -6.38 -5.73 17.00
CA ILE A 71 -6.06 -7.12 16.69
C ILE A 71 -4.68 -7.14 16.04
N VAL A 72 -3.82 -8.01 16.54
CA VAL A 72 -2.49 -8.26 15.99
C VAL A 72 -2.55 -9.56 15.20
N GLU A 73 -1.80 -9.62 14.11
CA GLU A 73 -1.70 -10.83 13.29
C GLU A 73 -1.16 -12.00 14.12
N GLU A 74 -1.74 -13.16 13.89
CA GLU A 74 -1.29 -14.43 14.44
C GLU A 74 0.07 -14.78 13.84
N LYS A 75 0.98 -15.33 14.65
CA LYS A 75 2.26 -15.82 14.13
C LYS A 75 1.99 -16.98 13.17
N TYR A 76 2.54 -16.87 11.97
CA TYR A 76 2.53 -17.96 11.00
C TYR A 76 3.37 -19.13 11.53
N THR A 77 2.72 -20.22 11.93
CA THR A 77 3.37 -21.52 12.14
C THR A 77 3.22 -22.34 10.86
N ALA A 78 4.33 -22.51 10.14
CA ALA A 78 4.46 -23.13 8.83
C ALA A 78 4.14 -24.64 8.76
N ASN A 79 3.27 -25.16 9.62
CA ASN A 79 3.01 -26.60 9.75
C ASN A 79 1.91 -27.12 8.80
N THR A 80 1.31 -26.29 7.94
CA THR A 80 0.31 -26.72 6.95
C THR A 80 0.31 -25.80 5.74
N GLY A 81 1.18 -26.09 4.77
CA GLY A 81 1.16 -25.52 3.41
C GLY A 81 1.47 -24.02 3.31
N LEU A 82 2.19 -23.62 2.26
CA LEU A 82 2.15 -22.22 1.83
C LEU A 82 0.70 -21.88 1.48
N PRO A 83 0.14 -20.73 1.94
CA PRO A 83 -1.16 -20.30 1.49
C PRO A 83 -1.13 -20.21 -0.04
N PHE A 84 -2.11 -20.80 -0.70
CA PHE A 84 -2.31 -20.58 -2.12
C PHE A 84 -2.57 -19.09 -2.29
N ILE A 85 -1.66 -18.35 -2.89
CA ILE A 85 -1.93 -16.95 -3.23
C ILE A 85 -2.75 -17.02 -4.49
N ARG A 86 -4.07 -16.81 -4.37
CA ARG A 86 -4.95 -16.76 -5.54
C ARG A 86 -4.35 -15.80 -6.57
N PRO A 87 -4.10 -16.24 -7.80
CA PRO A 87 -3.64 -15.33 -8.84
C PRO A 87 -4.65 -14.20 -8.99
N ILE A 88 -4.14 -12.97 -8.99
CA ILE A 88 -4.90 -11.74 -9.16
C ILE A 88 -5.68 -11.90 -10.47
N ILE A 89 -7.01 -11.79 -10.42
CA ILE A 89 -7.84 -11.79 -11.64
C ILE A 89 -7.38 -10.59 -12.46
N THR A 90 -6.90 -10.95 -13.63
CA THR A 90 -5.82 -10.30 -14.37
C THR A 90 -6.25 -8.94 -14.90
N GLU A 91 -5.40 -7.95 -14.67
CA GLU A 91 -5.30 -6.81 -15.60
C GLU A 91 -5.13 -7.36 -17.03
N CYS A 92 -5.45 -6.53 -18.04
CA CYS A 92 -5.11 -6.91 -19.41
C CYS A 92 -3.61 -7.32 -19.44
N PRO A 93 -3.24 -8.50 -19.97
CA PRO A 93 -1.86 -8.97 -19.94
C PRO A 93 -0.85 -7.94 -20.47
N GLU A 94 -1.28 -7.15 -21.46
CA GLU A 94 -0.51 -6.03 -22.03
C GLU A 94 -0.23 -4.94 -20.99
N GLN A 95 -1.25 -4.51 -20.24
CA GLN A 95 -1.09 -3.51 -19.16
C GLN A 95 -0.18 -4.04 -18.05
N GLN A 96 -0.29 -5.32 -17.71
CA GLN A 96 0.56 -5.93 -16.70
C GLN A 96 2.03 -5.97 -17.15
N ILE A 97 2.29 -6.31 -18.42
CA ILE A 97 3.63 -6.26 -19.01
C ILE A 97 4.17 -4.83 -18.98
N GLU A 98 3.38 -3.84 -19.37
CA GLU A 98 3.78 -2.43 -19.35
C GLU A 98 4.13 -1.94 -17.93
N ARG A 99 3.31 -2.28 -16.93
CA ARG A 99 3.62 -1.95 -15.53
C ARG A 99 4.91 -2.60 -15.07
N ASN A 100 5.14 -3.87 -15.40
CA ASN A 100 6.38 -4.56 -15.05
C ASN A 100 7.59 -3.87 -15.68
N VAL A 101 7.49 -3.44 -16.94
CA VAL A 101 8.54 -2.66 -17.61
C VAL A 101 8.77 -1.32 -16.91
N LEU A 102 7.72 -0.61 -16.50
CA LEU A 102 7.83 0.64 -15.77
C LEU A 102 8.45 0.45 -14.37
N ALA A 103 8.05 -0.60 -13.65
CA ALA A 103 8.61 -0.96 -12.35
C ALA A 103 10.11 -1.29 -12.48
N HIS A 104 10.49 -2.06 -13.50
CA HIS A 104 11.89 -2.37 -13.79
C HIS A 104 12.73 -1.12 -14.10
N LYS A 105 12.21 -0.23 -14.96
CA LYS A 105 12.87 1.05 -15.29
C LYS A 105 13.03 1.94 -14.05
N PHE A 106 12.00 2.00 -13.21
CA PHE A 106 12.05 2.72 -11.95
C PHE A 106 13.11 2.15 -11.00
N ALA A 107 13.14 0.82 -10.84
CA ALA A 107 14.10 0.13 -9.99
C ALA A 107 15.54 0.42 -10.42
N LYS A 108 15.87 0.28 -11.70
CA LYS A 108 17.20 0.61 -12.24
C LYS A 108 17.63 2.03 -11.90
N LYS A 109 16.78 3.02 -12.21
CA LYS A 109 17.08 4.43 -11.92
C LYS A 109 17.25 4.72 -10.44
N LEU A 110 16.44 4.09 -9.59
CA LEU A 110 16.57 4.21 -8.14
C LEU A 110 17.93 3.68 -7.67
N LEU A 111 18.37 2.53 -8.19
CA LEU A 111 19.66 1.94 -7.82
C LEU A 111 20.85 2.72 -8.36
N GLU A 112 20.79 3.19 -9.61
CA GLU A 112 21.79 4.09 -10.21
C GLU A 112 21.99 5.35 -9.36
N LYS A 113 20.89 5.99 -8.94
CA LYS A 113 20.93 7.17 -8.06
C LYS A 113 21.61 6.86 -6.71
N ASN A 114 21.44 5.64 -6.21
CA ASN A 114 22.02 5.18 -4.95
C ASN A 114 23.39 4.49 -5.12
N LYS A 115 23.96 4.45 -6.34
CA LYS A 115 25.25 3.83 -6.67
C LYS A 115 25.34 2.35 -6.24
N VAL A 116 24.24 1.62 -6.32
CA VAL A 116 24.20 0.16 -6.07
C VAL A 116 24.54 -0.56 -7.37
N SER A 117 25.47 -1.52 -7.35
CA SER A 117 25.91 -2.25 -8.55
C SER A 117 26.24 -3.71 -8.25
N GLY A 118 26.09 -4.61 -9.23
CA GLY A 118 26.55 -6.00 -9.15
C GLY A 118 25.48 -7.00 -8.67
N VAL A 119 25.87 -8.02 -7.90
CA VAL A 119 24.92 -9.05 -7.40
C VAL A 119 23.82 -8.43 -6.51
N ASP A 120 24.17 -7.39 -5.76
CA ASP A 120 23.23 -6.63 -4.93
C ASP A 120 22.20 -5.86 -5.76
N GLU A 121 22.55 -5.45 -6.97
CA GLU A 121 21.66 -4.73 -7.89
C GLU A 121 20.53 -5.64 -8.37
N LYS A 122 20.83 -6.87 -8.81
CA LYS A 122 19.81 -7.81 -9.30
C LYS A 122 18.79 -8.16 -8.22
N ASN A 123 19.26 -8.45 -7.01
CA ASN A 123 18.39 -8.76 -5.88
C ASN A 123 17.56 -7.54 -5.48
N ALA A 124 18.16 -6.34 -5.50
CA ALA A 124 17.45 -5.11 -5.19
C ALA A 124 16.38 -4.77 -6.25
N ILE A 125 16.64 -4.99 -7.54
CA ILE A 125 15.65 -4.82 -8.62
C ILE A 125 14.45 -5.72 -8.35
N GLN A 126 14.66 -7.02 -8.12
CA GLN A 126 13.56 -7.95 -7.87
C GLN A 126 12.75 -7.56 -6.64
N ASN A 127 13.42 -7.14 -5.55
CA ASN A 127 12.73 -6.68 -4.34
C ASN A 127 11.89 -5.43 -4.61
N ILE A 128 12.40 -4.47 -5.40
CA ILE A 128 11.65 -3.28 -5.79
C ILE A 128 10.46 -3.67 -6.67
N GLU A 129 10.66 -4.52 -7.69
CA GLU A 129 9.59 -4.96 -8.59
C GLU A 129 8.44 -5.64 -7.84
N ILE A 130 8.74 -6.51 -6.89
CA ILE A 130 7.73 -7.21 -6.08
C ILE A 130 6.96 -6.24 -5.18
N ALA A 131 7.65 -5.27 -4.58
CA ALA A 131 7.04 -4.33 -3.65
C ALA A 131 6.41 -3.10 -4.32
N CYS A 132 6.68 -2.86 -5.61
CA CYS A 132 6.27 -1.65 -6.32
C CYS A 132 4.91 -1.82 -7.00
N ILE A 133 3.99 -0.93 -6.66
CA ILE A 133 2.71 -0.76 -7.32
C ILE A 133 2.84 0.44 -8.25
N VAL A 134 2.75 0.21 -9.56
CA VAL A 134 2.70 1.28 -10.57
C VAL A 134 1.23 1.63 -10.80
N ILE A 135 0.86 2.91 -10.69
CA ILE A 135 -0.52 3.38 -10.88
C ILE A 135 -0.54 4.53 -11.86
N TYR A 136 -1.26 4.36 -12.96
CA TYR A 136 -1.40 5.37 -14.01
C TYR A 136 -2.22 6.58 -13.54
N PRO A 137 -2.13 7.71 -14.23
CA PRO A 137 -2.95 8.89 -13.94
C PRO A 137 -4.44 8.56 -13.87
N ASN A 138 -5.12 9.05 -12.83
CA ASN A 138 -6.57 8.86 -12.60
C ASN A 138 -7.04 7.40 -12.52
N GLU A 139 -6.13 6.44 -12.41
CA GLU A 139 -6.43 5.03 -12.35
C GLU A 139 -6.89 4.58 -10.96
N ARG A 140 -7.75 3.54 -10.95
CA ARG A 140 -8.18 2.83 -9.74
C ARG A 140 -7.75 1.37 -9.82
N LEU A 141 -6.99 0.92 -8.83
CA LEU A 141 -6.57 -0.47 -8.68
C LEU A 141 -7.20 -1.09 -7.45
N TYR A 142 -7.53 -2.38 -7.54
CA TYR A 142 -8.00 -3.16 -6.41
C TYR A 142 -6.96 -4.20 -6.04
N LEU A 143 -6.47 -4.12 -4.81
CA LEU A 143 -5.44 -5.00 -4.29
C LEU A 143 -5.92 -5.71 -3.04
N TYR A 144 -5.25 -6.82 -2.72
CA TYR A 144 -5.51 -7.62 -1.55
C TYR A 144 -4.30 -7.65 -0.64
N LYS A 145 -4.53 -7.67 0.68
CA LYS A 145 -3.51 -7.91 1.70
C LYS A 145 -4.01 -8.99 2.65
N THR A 146 -3.27 -10.08 2.73
CA THR A 146 -3.55 -11.13 3.70
C THR A 146 -3.39 -10.57 5.11
N PHE A 147 -4.36 -10.85 5.98
CA PHE A 147 -4.30 -10.53 7.40
C PHE A 147 -4.42 -11.82 8.21
N PHE A 148 -3.37 -12.23 8.92
CA PHE A 148 -3.37 -13.54 9.57
C PHE A 148 -4.22 -13.53 10.85
N CYS A 149 -5.51 -13.86 10.73
CA CYS A 149 -6.41 -14.07 11.87
C CYS A 149 -7.50 -15.10 11.55
N LYS A 150 -7.50 -16.26 12.21
CA LYS A 150 -8.45 -17.35 11.90
C LYS A 150 -9.89 -17.01 12.23
N LYS A 151 -10.10 -16.18 13.26
CA LYS A 151 -11.42 -15.79 13.77
C LYS A 151 -11.96 -14.50 13.12
N PHE A 152 -11.35 -14.06 12.02
CA PHE A 152 -11.77 -12.84 11.34
C PHE A 152 -13.20 -12.98 10.82
N ASP A 153 -13.99 -11.92 10.99
CA ASP A 153 -15.39 -11.87 10.59
C ASP A 153 -15.81 -10.42 10.28
N LYS A 154 -17.04 -10.23 9.82
CA LYS A 154 -17.59 -8.90 9.50
C LYS A 154 -17.72 -7.92 10.67
N LYS A 155 -17.52 -8.36 11.92
CA LYS A 155 -17.55 -7.50 13.12
C LYS A 155 -16.18 -6.89 13.41
N TYR A 156 -15.17 -7.19 12.58
CA TYR A 156 -13.88 -6.52 12.62
C TYR A 156 -13.96 -5.22 11.84
N GLU A 157 -13.45 -4.15 12.43
CA GLU A 157 -13.27 -2.85 11.81
C GLU A 157 -11.87 -2.79 11.23
N VAL A 158 -11.76 -2.40 9.95
CA VAL A 158 -10.48 -2.24 9.27
C VAL A 158 -10.35 -0.79 8.83
N THR A 159 -9.23 -0.17 9.19
CA THR A 159 -8.91 1.21 8.84
C THR A 159 -7.55 1.26 8.17
N VAL A 160 -7.47 1.95 7.03
CA VAL A 160 -6.17 2.28 6.43
C VAL A 160 -5.50 3.34 7.29
N LYS A 161 -4.26 3.11 7.73
CA LYS A 161 -3.52 4.11 8.51
C LYS A 161 -3.12 5.28 7.62
N SER A 162 -3.02 6.47 8.21
CA SER A 162 -2.42 7.61 7.53
C SER A 162 -1.02 7.28 7.03
N TYR A 163 -0.69 7.81 5.86
CA TYR A 163 0.57 7.62 5.15
C TYR A 163 1.14 9.00 4.78
N ASP A 164 2.45 9.06 4.61
CA ASP A 164 3.21 10.25 4.24
C ASP A 164 3.85 10.06 2.85
N ASP A 165 4.62 11.04 2.39
CA ASP A 165 5.27 10.97 1.07
C ASP A 165 6.26 9.80 0.93
N THR A 166 6.64 9.09 2.01
CA THR A 166 7.51 7.91 1.90
C THR A 166 6.85 6.73 1.20
N ILE A 167 5.52 6.76 1.04
CA ILE A 167 4.76 5.75 0.29
C ILE A 167 4.77 6.02 -1.21
N ILE A 168 4.97 7.27 -1.64
CA ILE A 168 4.87 7.71 -3.04
C ILE A 168 6.25 8.09 -3.55
N THR A 169 6.67 7.49 -4.65
CA THR A 169 7.71 8.10 -5.50
C THR A 169 7.08 8.40 -6.85
N SER A 170 7.11 9.67 -7.26
CA SER A 170 6.72 10.06 -8.62
C SER A 170 7.95 10.05 -9.50
N TYR A 171 7.83 9.47 -10.69
CA TYR A 171 8.87 9.54 -11.70
C TYR A 171 8.30 10.22 -12.95
N GLN A 172 8.87 11.36 -13.34
CA GLN A 172 8.56 11.97 -14.64
C GLN A 172 9.29 11.19 -15.73
N SER A 173 8.51 10.55 -16.61
CA SER A 173 9.04 10.03 -17.87
C SER A 173 9.32 11.22 -18.78
N ASN A 174 10.59 11.68 -18.80
CA ASN A 174 11.10 12.47 -19.92
C ASN A 174 11.09 11.63 -21.19
#